data_AF-Q862P1-F1
#
_entry.id   AF-Q862P1-F1
#
_cell.length_a   1.000
_cell.length_b   1.000
_cell.length_c   1.000
_cell.angle_alpha   90.00
_cell.angle_beta   90.00
_cell.angle_gamma   90.00
#
_symmetry.space_group_name_H-M   'P 1'
#
loop_
_entity.id
_entity.type
_entity.pdbx_description
1 polymer ?
#
loop_
_entity_poly.entity_id
_entity_poly.type
_entity_poly.pdbx_seq_one_letter_code
_entity_poly.pdbx_strand_id
1 'polypeptide(L)'
;SRGSNLTIHPLRNIMDMLYVGNITIGTPPQEFQVVFDTGSSDLWVPSVFCQSLACATKVMFIHLHSSTFRHTQKVFNIKYNTGRMKGLLVYDTVRIGDLVSTDQPFCISLA
;
A
#
# COMPACT_ATOMS: atom_id res chain seq x y z
N SER A 1 22.80 -27.21 -0.07
CA SER A 1 21.61 -27.29 -0.94
C SER A 1 20.80 -26.01 -0.76
N ARG A 2 20.53 -25.31 -1.86
CA ARG A 2 20.04 -23.92 -1.90
C ARG A 2 18.55 -23.88 -1.54
N GLY A 3 18.24 -23.94 -0.24
CA GLY A 3 16.89 -23.75 0.30
C GLY A 3 16.47 -22.30 0.13
N SER A 4 15.61 -22.07 -0.84
CA SER A 4 15.10 -20.81 -1.37
C SER A 4 14.69 -19.76 -0.32
N ASN A 5 15.14 -18.51 -0.51
CA ASN A 5 14.49 -17.29 0.00
C ASN A 5 13.08 -17.14 -0.63
N LEU A 6 12.16 -18.04 -0.29
CA LEU A 6 10.80 -18.06 -0.80
C LEU A 6 9.86 -17.67 0.34
N THR A 7 9.10 -16.60 0.14
CA THR A 7 8.02 -16.21 1.03
C THR A 7 6.69 -16.58 0.39
N ILE A 8 5.86 -17.31 1.13
CA ILE A 8 4.49 -17.65 0.72
C ILE A 8 3.57 -16.65 1.41
N HIS A 9 2.76 -15.94 0.62
CA HIS A 9 1.79 -14.97 1.12
C HIS A 9 0.38 -15.37 0.68
N PRO A 10 -0.54 -15.69 1.60
CA PRO A 10 -1.89 -16.11 1.24
C PRO A 10 -2.69 -14.92 0.70
N LEU A 11 -3.42 -15.17 -0.38
CA LEU A 11 -4.36 -14.21 -0.95
C LEU A 11 -5.80 -14.68 -0.72
N ARG A 12 -6.67 -13.73 -0.39
CA ARG A 12 -8.11 -13.91 -0.33
C ARG A 12 -8.70 -13.64 -1.71
N ASN A 13 -9.49 -14.59 -2.18
CA ASN A 13 -10.33 -14.44 -3.35
C ASN A 13 -11.62 -13.68 -2.98
N ILE A 14 -11.94 -12.64 -3.75
CA ILE A 14 -13.21 -11.93 -3.70
C ILE A 14 -13.94 -12.15 -5.03
N MET A 15 -14.92 -13.05 -5.02
CA MET A 15 -15.84 -13.32 -6.13
C MET A 15 -15.15 -13.63 -7.47
N ASP A 16 -13.98 -14.28 -7.44
CA ASP A 16 -13.12 -14.56 -8.61
C ASP A 16 -12.70 -13.31 -9.41
N MET A 17 -12.89 -12.11 -8.85
CA MET A 17 -12.58 -10.84 -9.49
C MET A 17 -11.32 -10.17 -8.93
N LEU A 18 -11.07 -10.30 -7.63
CA LEU A 18 -9.92 -9.68 -6.96
C LEU A 18 -9.22 -10.67 -6.04
N TYR A 19 -7.90 -10.67 -6.10
CA TYR A 19 -7.04 -11.37 -5.15
C TYR A 19 -6.35 -10.34 -4.26
N VAL A 20 -6.73 -10.33 -2.98
CA VAL A 20 -6.23 -9.35 -2.00
C VAL A 20 -5.37 -10.03 -0.94
N GLY A 21 -4.33 -9.36 -0.48
CA GLY A 21 -3.49 -9.83 0.61
C GLY A 21 -3.28 -8.74 1.65
N ASN A 22 -3.03 -9.15 2.89
CA ASN A 22 -2.68 -8.22 3.96
C ASN A 22 -1.21 -7.81 3.81
N ILE A 23 -0.92 -6.53 3.99
CA ILE A 23 0.44 -6.00 4.14
C ILE A 23 0.46 -5.11 5.37
N THR A 24 1.65 -4.79 5.86
CA THR A 24 1.79 -3.76 6.90
C THR A 24 2.75 -2.67 6.47
N ILE A 25 2.43 -1.43 6.84
CA ILE A 25 3.25 -0.25 6.55
C ILE A 25 3.51 0.52 7.86
N GLY A 26 4.75 0.92 8.09
CA GLY A 26 5.12 1.79 9.21
C GLY A 26 5.71 1.09 10.43
N THR A 27 6.12 1.92 11.39
CA THR A 27 6.69 1.49 12.68
C THR A 27 6.07 2.29 13.85
N PRO A 28 5.15 1.71 14.65
CA PRO A 28 4.65 0.34 14.57
C PRO A 28 3.82 0.06 13.29
N PRO A 29 3.68 -1.21 12.89
CA PRO A 29 3.01 -1.57 11.64
C PRO A 29 1.51 -1.26 11.64
N GLN A 30 1.02 -0.62 10.57
CA GLN A 30 -0.40 -0.41 10.26
C GLN A 30 -0.82 -1.40 9.16
N GLU A 31 -1.90 -2.16 9.36
CA GLU A 31 -2.32 -3.22 8.42
C GLU A 31 -3.23 -2.69 7.31
N PHE A 32 -3.02 -3.16 6.08
CA PHE A 32 -3.83 -2.84 4.90
C PHE A 32 -4.13 -4.09 4.08
N GLN A 33 -5.31 -4.10 3.44
CA GLN A 33 -5.62 -5.04 2.36
C GLN A 33 -5.37 -4.38 1.01
N VAL A 34 -4.50 -4.98 0.20
CA VAL A 34 -4.14 -4.51 -1.13
C VAL A 34 -4.44 -5.57 -2.18
N VAL A 35 -4.77 -5.12 -3.39
CA VAL A 35 -4.88 -6.00 -4.56
C VAL A 35 -3.46 -6.32 -5.03
N PHE A 36 -3.14 -7.60 -5.21
CA PHE A 36 -1.87 -8.03 -5.79
C PHE A 36 -2.02 -8.03 -7.32
N ASP A 37 -1.76 -6.88 -7.92
CA ASP A 37 -2.00 -6.59 -9.32
C ASP A 37 -0.74 -6.74 -10.17
N THR A 38 -0.73 -7.69 -11.10
CA THR A 38 0.37 -7.87 -12.07
C THR A 38 0.28 -6.92 -13.27
N GLY A 39 -0.83 -6.18 -13.41
CA GLY A 39 -1.09 -5.24 -14.50
C GLY A 39 -0.62 -3.80 -14.22
N SER A 40 -0.08 -3.52 -13.03
CA SER A 40 0.47 -2.21 -12.65
C SER A 40 1.77 -2.37 -11.85
N SER A 41 2.40 -1.25 -11.46
CA SER A 41 3.72 -1.26 -10.79
C SER A 41 3.78 -0.48 -9.48
N ASP A 42 2.73 0.27 -9.14
CA ASP A 42 2.76 1.20 -8.02
C ASP A 42 2.00 0.66 -6.80
N LEU A 43 2.62 0.74 -5.61
CA LEU A 43 1.92 0.55 -4.35
C LEU A 43 1.28 1.88 -3.92
N TRP A 44 0.01 1.83 -3.51
CA TRP A 44 -0.65 2.96 -2.88
C TRP A 44 -1.68 2.50 -1.85
N VAL A 45 -1.91 3.33 -0.82
CA VAL A 45 -2.93 3.11 0.21
C VAL A 45 -3.73 4.39 0.48
N PRO A 46 -4.98 4.27 0.95
CA PRO A 46 -5.73 5.41 1.46
C PRO A 46 -5.00 6.07 2.62
N SER A 47 -5.14 7.39 2.75
CA SER A 47 -4.54 8.12 3.88
C SER A 47 -5.53 9.05 4.54
N VAL A 48 -5.19 9.52 5.73
CA VAL A 48 -6.00 10.51 6.48
C VAL A 48 -6.15 11.85 5.75
N PHE A 49 -5.38 12.08 4.69
CA PHE A 49 -5.52 13.25 3.82
C PHE A 49 -6.56 13.04 2.71
N CYS A 50 -7.07 11.81 2.52
CA CYS A 50 -8.02 11.51 1.48
C CYS A 50 -9.41 12.07 1.80
N GLN A 51 -9.91 12.97 0.96
CA GLN A 51 -11.23 13.60 1.15
C GLN A 51 -12.34 12.99 0.28
N SER A 52 -11.99 12.02 -0.58
CA SER A 52 -12.95 11.34 -1.45
C SER A 52 -13.87 10.40 -0.65
N LEU A 53 -15.13 10.29 -1.07
CA LEU A 53 -16.10 9.36 -0.48
C LEU A 53 -15.60 7.90 -0.56
N ALA A 54 -14.75 7.58 -1.54
CA ALA A 54 -14.14 6.26 -1.69
C ALA A 54 -13.24 5.85 -0.50
N CYS A 55 -12.73 6.83 0.26
CA CYS A 55 -11.87 6.60 1.43
C CYS A 55 -12.64 6.49 2.75
N ALA A 56 -13.90 6.94 2.81
CA ALA A 56 -14.66 7.06 4.06
C ALA A 56 -14.85 5.74 4.83
N THR A 57 -14.83 4.60 4.12
CA THR A 57 -15.01 3.27 4.70
C THR A 57 -13.73 2.43 4.70
N LYS A 58 -12.58 3.04 4.39
CA LYS A 58 -11.30 2.34 4.25
C LYS A 58 -10.40 2.59 5.45
N VAL A 59 -9.55 1.62 5.75
CA VAL A 59 -8.41 1.84 6.65
C VAL A 59 -7.49 2.86 6.00
N MET A 60 -7.20 3.93 6.74
CA MET A 60 -6.39 5.05 6.27
C MET A 60 -5.03 5.05 6.96
N PHE A 61 -3.98 5.23 6.18
CA PHE A 61 -2.63 5.42 6.68
C PHE A 61 -2.51 6.72 7.48
N ILE A 62 -2.05 6.59 8.71
CA ILE A 62 -1.80 7.69 9.65
C ILE A 62 -0.28 7.88 9.75
N HIS A 63 0.26 8.80 8.96
CA HIS A 63 1.70 9.05 8.89
C HIS A 63 2.34 9.39 10.25
N LEU A 64 1.64 10.11 11.13
CA LEU A 64 2.12 10.46 12.47
C LEU A 64 2.27 9.25 13.40
N HIS A 65 1.68 8.10 13.06
CA HIS A 65 1.79 6.87 13.84
C HIS A 65 2.94 5.96 13.35
N SER A 66 3.79 6.45 12.44
CA SER A 66 4.96 5.72 11.99
C SER A 66 6.25 6.52 12.22
N SER A 67 7.14 5.95 13.02
CA SER A 67 8.48 6.50 13.30
C SER A 67 9.46 6.36 12.13
N THR A 68 9.16 5.50 11.15
CA THR A 68 9.96 5.29 9.94
C THR A 68 9.42 6.03 8.72
N PHE A 69 8.33 6.78 8.87
CA PHE A 69 7.74 7.56 7.79
C PHE A 69 8.67 8.69 7.32
N ARG A 70 8.85 8.79 6.01
CA ARG A 70 9.58 9.87 5.36
C ARG A 70 8.75 10.45 4.22
N HIS A 71 8.39 11.73 4.37
CA HIS A 71 7.62 12.43 3.36
C HIS A 71 8.49 12.87 2.17
N THR A 72 7.84 13.10 1.03
CA THR A 72 8.40 13.85 -0.10
C THR A 72 7.45 14.96 -0.51
N GLN A 73 7.88 15.84 -1.42
CA GLN A 73 7.03 16.86 -2.04
C GLN A 73 6.50 16.45 -3.43
N LYS A 74 6.66 15.19 -3.82
CA LYS A 74 6.26 14.72 -5.15
C LYS A 74 4.80 14.26 -5.14
N VAL A 75 3.97 14.91 -5.95
CA VAL A 75 2.58 14.53 -6.20
C VAL A 75 2.53 13.61 -7.42
N PHE A 76 1.76 12.53 -7.32
CA PHE A 76 1.51 11.60 -8.41
C PHE A 76 0.02 11.53 -8.75
N ASN A 77 -0.28 11.35 -10.03
CA ASN A 77 -1.61 11.00 -10.52
C ASN A 77 -1.49 9.66 -11.23
N ILE A 78 -2.09 8.62 -10.65
CA ILE A 78 -2.16 7.30 -11.26
C ILE A 78 -3.51 7.19 -11.96
N LYS A 79 -3.49 6.84 -13.24
CA LYS A 79 -4.70 6.63 -14.04
C LYS A 79 -4.85 5.14 -14.33
N TYR A 80 -5.90 4.56 -13.78
CA TYR A 80 -6.36 3.22 -14.13
C TYR A 80 -7.46 3.31 -15.18
N ASN A 81 -7.80 2.20 -15.82
CA ASN A 81 -8.88 2.19 -16.82
C ASN A 81 -10.25 2.52 -16.19
N THR A 82 -10.41 2.22 -14.90
CA THR A 82 -11.64 2.38 -14.12
C THR A 82 -11.68 3.66 -13.28
N GLY A 83 -10.60 4.44 -13.24
CA GLY A 83 -10.53 5.60 -12.36
C GLY A 83 -9.17 6.27 -12.29
N ARG A 84 -9.02 7.20 -11.35
CA ARG A 84 -7.76 7.87 -11.07
C ARG A 84 -7.55 7.96 -9.58
N MET A 85 -6.29 7.96 -9.16
CA MET A 85 -5.88 8.23 -7.80
C MET A 85 -4.88 9.38 -7.84
N LYS A 86 -5.10 10.42 -7.03
CA LYS A 86 -4.12 11.48 -6.80
C LYS A 86 -3.50 11.27 -5.44
N GLY A 87 -2.17 11.28 -5.35
CA GLY A 87 -1.46 10.98 -4.11
C GLY A 87 -0.12 11.69 -3.96
N LEU A 88 0.48 11.50 -2.79
CA LEU A 88 1.85 11.93 -2.50
C LEU A 88 2.77 10.71 -2.46
N LEU A 89 3.92 10.80 -3.11
CA LEU A 89 4.98 9.81 -2.94
C LEU A 89 5.60 9.97 -1.55
N VAL A 90 5.72 8.87 -0.84
CA VAL A 90 6.31 8.80 0.50
C VAL A 90 7.15 7.53 0.62
N TYR A 91 7.92 7.44 1.69
CA TYR A 91 8.70 6.24 2.03
C TYR A 91 8.34 5.79 3.43
N ASP A 92 8.28 4.48 3.63
CA ASP A 92 8.18 3.86 4.95
C ASP A 92 8.65 2.41 4.88
N THR A 93 8.63 1.70 6.01
CA THR A 93 8.86 0.25 6.05
C THR A 93 7.60 -0.47 5.59
N VAL A 94 7.73 -1.30 4.55
CA VAL A 94 6.65 -2.15 4.04
C VAL A 94 7.00 -3.62 4.31
N ARG A 95 6.04 -4.38 4.81
CA ARG A 95 6.18 -5.83 5.05
C ARG A 95 5.08 -6.63 4.35
N ILE A 96 5.49 -7.72 3.70
CA ILE A 96 4.63 -8.70 3.02
C ILE A 96 5.05 -10.08 3.53
N GLY A 97 4.24 -10.69 4.40
CA GLY A 97 4.65 -11.89 5.14
C GLY A 97 5.96 -11.63 5.90
N ASP A 98 6.98 -12.45 5.64
CA ASP A 98 8.31 -12.31 6.24
C ASP A 98 9.24 -11.35 5.48
N LEU A 99 8.83 -10.86 4.30
CA LEU A 99 9.62 -9.91 3.51
C LEU A 99 9.48 -8.51 4.08
N VAL A 100 10.61 -7.85 4.31
CA VAL A 100 10.68 -6.49 4.83
C VAL A 100 11.47 -5.63 3.86
N SER A 101 10.85 -4.57 3.37
CA SER A 101 11.49 -3.53 2.57
C SER A 101 11.49 -2.23 3.39
N THR A 102 12.66 -1.86 3.90
CA THR A 102 12.88 -0.55 4.53
C THR A 102 13.04 0.52 3.46
N ASP A 103 12.58 1.75 3.73
CA ASP A 103 12.62 2.85 2.76
C ASP A 103 11.94 2.50 1.41
N GLN A 104 10.81 1.78 1.47
CA GLN A 104 10.03 1.44 0.28
C GLN A 104 9.21 2.65 -0.18
N PRO A 105 9.34 3.11 -1.44
CA PRO A 105 8.45 4.12 -1.98
C PRO A 105 7.03 3.57 -2.19
N PHE A 106 6.02 4.36 -1.82
CA PHE A 106 4.61 4.13 -2.12
C PHE A 106 3.84 5.46 -2.14
N CYS A 107 2.60 5.43 -2.65
CA CYS A 107 1.74 6.61 -2.66
C CYS A 107 0.68 6.57 -1.55
N ILE A 108 0.46 7.72 -0.90
CA ILE A 108 -0.69 7.94 -0.02
C ILE A 108 -1.74 8.78 -0.76
N SER A 109 -3.01 8.35 -0.76
CA SER A 109 -4.05 9.05 -1.54
C SER A 109 -4.50 10.36 -0.89
N LEU A 110 -4.80 11.34 -1.74
CA LEU A 110 -5.44 12.63 -1.42
C LEU A 110 -6.89 12.69 -1.95
N ALA A 111 -7.14 12.07 -3.11
CA ALA A 111 -8.46 11.98 -3.74
C ALA A 111 -8.55 10.77 -4.68
#